data_AF-A0A1X6ZUW1-F1
#
_entry.id   AF-A0A1X6ZUW1-F1
#
_cell.length_a   1.000
_cell.length_b   1.000
_cell.length_c   1.000
_cell.angle_alpha   90.00
_cell.angle_beta   90.00
_cell.angle_gamma   90.00
#
_symmetry.space_group_name_H-M   'P 1'
#
loop_
_entity.id
_entity.type
_entity.pdbx_description
1 polymer ?
#
loop_
_entity_poly.entity_id
_entity_poly.type
_entity_poly.pdbx_seq_one_letter_code
_entity_poly.pdbx_strand_id
1 'polypeptide(L)'
;MAKDIVILLDGTSNEIGRKRTNVLRLYGCLKSDEAQLVYYDPGVGTLEAQNAWSRLRRRTAEIWGMATGSGMDRNVKEAYRFLCANYEHGEGGEDADRIWLMGFSRGAYTARVLAGFLHAFGVLRPEQMNLLDYAYRAYKGIGEGAGAREDADAEAAFAEIRLHDRALRPQKVAVAGLALMDTVASVIEWGRRGIRLKHHAYTANNPSVRFLRHAVAIDERRSMYRAALWGPDREVRKPFAKPGSGEPQDAKEVWFAGVHGDVGGGYEEARSQLGKIPLAWLIEETQAAGLRYKTRSVNRLVLGATEGDKYVAPDPTADQNVSLTWGWWPLELWPSLDRGAPGRRFLGLNWPLGAYRHIPEGATIHPSVATRLQARPDYRPPNLAGHLPQPADEDDRDTNAKRAE
;
A
#
# COMPACT_ATOMS: atom_id res chain seq x y z
N MET A 1 11.57 -27.18 5.12
CA MET A 1 12.30 -26.16 5.93
C MET A 1 11.51 -24.89 5.76
N ALA A 2 11.25 -24.14 6.84
CA ALA A 2 10.48 -22.90 6.74
C ALA A 2 11.09 -21.95 5.69
N LYS A 3 10.26 -21.43 4.79
CA LYS A 3 10.67 -20.46 3.78
C LYS A 3 9.84 -19.18 3.82
N ASP A 4 10.42 -18.12 3.27
CA ASP A 4 9.70 -16.87 3.02
C ASP A 4 8.96 -16.95 1.68
N ILE A 5 7.66 -16.67 1.67
CA ILE A 5 6.88 -16.52 0.43
C ILE A 5 6.52 -15.05 0.26
N VAL A 6 7.20 -14.39 -0.66
CA VAL A 6 7.06 -12.95 -0.93
C VAL A 6 6.18 -12.74 -2.16
N ILE A 7 5.06 -12.05 -1.98
CA ILE A 7 4.10 -11.72 -3.03
C ILE A 7 4.16 -10.22 -3.29
N LEU A 8 4.58 -9.85 -4.49
CA LEU A 8 4.71 -8.48 -4.94
C LEU A 8 3.55 -8.13 -5.88
N LEU A 9 2.72 -7.18 -5.49
CA LEU A 9 1.53 -6.76 -6.23
C LEU A 9 1.70 -5.31 -6.69
N ASP A 10 1.91 -5.11 -7.98
CA ASP A 10 2.11 -3.78 -8.54
C ASP A 10 0.78 -3.06 -8.82
N GLY A 11 0.85 -1.74 -8.91
CA GLY A 11 -0.24 -0.90 -9.37
C GLY A 11 -0.56 -1.12 -10.85
N THR A 12 -1.69 -0.58 -11.27
CA THR A 12 -2.21 -0.72 -12.64
C THR A 12 -1.40 0.00 -13.71
N SER A 13 -1.45 -0.55 -14.94
CA SER A 13 -0.86 0.04 -16.16
C SER A 13 0.68 0.15 -16.11
N ASN A 14 1.34 -0.76 -15.37
CA ASN A 14 2.79 -0.85 -15.31
C ASN A 14 3.29 -1.98 -16.20
N GLU A 15 3.53 -1.67 -17.46
CA GLU A 15 4.29 -2.56 -18.35
C GLU A 15 5.75 -2.68 -17.86
N ILE A 16 6.36 -3.84 -18.03
CA ILE A 16 7.82 -4.02 -17.86
C ILE A 16 8.50 -3.18 -18.95
N GLY A 17 8.76 -1.91 -18.64
CA GLY A 17 9.22 -0.90 -19.59
C GLY A 17 10.26 0.06 -19.00
N ARG A 18 10.46 1.20 -19.67
CA ARG A 18 11.44 2.23 -19.25
C ARG A 18 11.11 2.89 -17.91
N LYS A 19 9.85 2.86 -17.49
CA LYS A 19 9.35 3.44 -16.23
C LYS A 19 9.12 2.32 -15.24
N ARG A 20 9.98 2.24 -14.22
CA ARG A 20 9.93 1.16 -13.23
C ARG A 20 9.26 1.65 -11.95
N THR A 21 8.34 0.85 -11.43
CA THR A 21 7.83 0.99 -10.07
C THR A 21 8.87 0.49 -9.07
N ASN A 22 8.66 0.84 -7.82
CA ASN A 22 9.45 0.33 -6.71
C ASN A 22 9.13 -1.13 -6.43
N VAL A 23 7.92 -1.62 -6.74
CA VAL A 23 7.59 -3.06 -6.67
C VAL A 23 8.44 -3.86 -7.67
N LEU A 24 8.58 -3.39 -8.92
CA LEU A 24 9.45 -4.03 -9.90
C LEU A 24 10.94 -3.93 -9.53
N ARG A 25 11.37 -2.82 -8.91
CA ARG A 25 12.74 -2.71 -8.34
C ARG A 25 12.95 -3.72 -7.21
N LEU A 26 11.98 -3.87 -6.30
CA LEU A 26 12.00 -4.87 -5.22
C LEU A 26 12.14 -6.28 -5.77
N TYR A 27 11.37 -6.64 -6.79
CA TYR A 27 11.51 -7.94 -7.48
C TYR A 27 12.94 -8.17 -7.98
N GLY A 28 13.55 -7.15 -8.58
CA GLY A 28 14.95 -7.20 -9.01
C GLY A 28 15.96 -7.29 -7.87
N CYS A 29 15.60 -6.85 -6.66
CA CYS A 29 16.47 -6.80 -5.48
C CYS A 29 16.33 -8.01 -4.56
N LEU A 30 15.16 -8.61 -4.43
CA LEU A 30 14.96 -9.77 -3.55
C LEU A 30 15.74 -10.98 -4.05
N LYS A 31 16.29 -11.76 -3.11
CA LYS A 31 16.87 -13.08 -3.41
C LYS A 31 15.72 -14.06 -3.68
N SER A 32 15.86 -14.92 -4.68
CA SER A 32 14.89 -15.98 -4.97
C SER A 32 15.62 -17.31 -5.00
N ASP A 33 15.33 -18.17 -4.04
CA ASP A 33 15.89 -19.52 -3.87
C ASP A 33 14.91 -20.38 -3.05
N GLU A 34 15.28 -21.61 -2.70
CA GLU A 34 14.41 -22.55 -1.96
C GLU A 34 13.95 -22.01 -0.60
N ALA A 35 14.71 -21.11 0.03
CA ALA A 35 14.36 -20.52 1.32
C ALA A 35 13.59 -19.18 1.19
N GLN A 36 13.47 -18.60 -0.01
CA GLN A 36 12.67 -17.39 -0.26
C GLN A 36 12.12 -17.39 -1.68
N LEU A 37 10.82 -17.63 -1.82
CA LEU A 37 10.10 -17.59 -3.08
C LEU A 37 9.59 -16.17 -3.32
N VAL A 38 9.71 -15.68 -4.56
CA VAL A 38 9.27 -14.34 -4.92
C VAL A 38 8.33 -14.39 -6.12
N TYR A 39 7.09 -13.99 -5.91
CA TYR A 39 6.06 -13.85 -6.92
C TYR A 39 5.84 -12.37 -7.25
N TYR A 40 5.65 -12.05 -8.54
CA TYR A 40 5.39 -10.69 -9.01
C TYR A 40 4.17 -10.66 -9.93
N ASP A 41 3.19 -9.83 -9.58
CA ASP A 41 2.02 -9.51 -10.38
C ASP A 41 2.14 -8.04 -10.88
N PRO A 42 2.08 -7.80 -12.21
CA PRO A 42 2.24 -6.48 -12.80
C PRO A 42 1.00 -5.57 -12.69
N GLY A 43 -0.07 -6.02 -12.01
CA GLY A 43 -1.31 -5.26 -11.84
C GLY A 43 -2.36 -5.48 -12.94
N VAL A 44 -3.44 -4.69 -12.89
CA VAL A 44 -4.55 -4.75 -13.88
C VAL A 44 -4.20 -3.90 -15.11
N GLY A 45 -4.42 -4.44 -16.31
CA GLY A 45 -4.32 -3.72 -17.61
C GLY A 45 -3.06 -4.00 -18.44
N THR A 46 -2.20 -4.90 -18.01
CA THR A 46 -0.88 -5.18 -18.61
C THR A 46 -0.98 -6.20 -19.77
N LEU A 47 -1.59 -5.81 -20.89
CA LEU A 47 -1.49 -6.53 -22.17
C LEU A 47 -0.94 -5.61 -23.26
N GLU A 48 0.03 -6.16 -24.00
CA GLU A 48 0.83 -5.55 -25.07
C GLU A 48 0.00 -4.83 -26.16
N ALA A 49 0.47 -3.67 -26.62
CA ALA A 49 0.14 -3.16 -27.95
C ALA A 49 1.19 -2.15 -28.48
N GLN A 50 1.59 -2.34 -29.73
CA GLN A 50 2.72 -1.70 -30.41
C GLN A 50 2.55 -0.22 -30.84
N ASN A 51 1.63 0.57 -30.27
CA ASN A 51 1.38 1.94 -30.76
C ASN A 51 1.42 3.04 -29.68
N ALA A 52 2.11 4.15 -29.95
CA ALA A 52 2.33 5.25 -29.00
C ALA A 52 1.09 6.12 -28.72
N TRP A 53 0.24 6.33 -29.74
CA TRP A 53 -0.95 7.17 -29.65
C TRP A 53 -2.11 6.51 -28.89
N SER A 54 -2.20 5.17 -28.90
CA SER A 54 -3.19 4.43 -28.11
C SER A 54 -2.83 4.37 -26.63
N ARG A 55 -1.53 4.44 -26.27
CA ARG A 55 -1.04 4.34 -24.88
C ARG A 55 -1.46 5.51 -24.00
N LEU A 56 -1.39 6.76 -24.47
CA LEU A 56 -1.80 7.92 -23.66
C LEU A 56 -3.31 7.92 -23.42
N ARG A 57 -4.08 7.66 -24.48
CA ARG A 57 -5.55 7.62 -24.47
C ARG A 57 -6.08 6.43 -23.65
N ARG A 58 -5.40 5.27 -23.69
CA ARG A 58 -5.73 4.09 -22.87
C ARG A 58 -5.27 4.21 -21.42
N ARG A 59 -4.12 4.83 -21.14
CA ARG A 59 -3.69 5.11 -19.76
C ARG A 59 -4.64 6.08 -19.07
N THR A 60 -5.11 7.10 -19.80
CA THR A 60 -6.25 7.89 -19.33
C THR A 60 -7.50 7.03 -19.28
N ALA A 61 -7.85 6.21 -20.28
CA ALA A 61 -9.09 5.43 -20.28
C ALA A 61 -9.15 4.25 -19.28
N GLU A 62 -8.03 3.72 -18.80
CA GLU A 62 -7.92 2.71 -17.73
C GLU A 62 -7.99 3.38 -16.35
N ILE A 63 -7.54 4.64 -16.28
CA ILE A 63 -7.85 5.55 -15.18
C ILE A 63 -9.33 5.95 -15.26
N TRP A 64 -9.90 6.31 -16.40
CA TRP A 64 -11.33 6.62 -16.57
C TRP A 64 -12.21 5.36 -16.44
N GLY A 65 -11.64 4.19 -16.71
CA GLY A 65 -12.22 2.84 -16.57
C GLY A 65 -11.97 2.25 -15.18
N MET A 66 -11.79 3.11 -14.18
CA MET A 66 -11.65 2.85 -12.73
C MET A 66 -12.76 1.98 -12.09
N ALA A 67 -13.58 1.28 -12.88
CA ALA A 67 -14.87 0.69 -12.53
C ALA A 67 -14.96 -0.84 -12.59
N THR A 68 -13.87 -1.61 -12.65
CA THR A 68 -13.98 -3.08 -12.60
C THR A 68 -13.14 -3.69 -11.47
N GLY A 69 -13.79 -3.92 -10.32
CA GLY A 69 -13.25 -4.76 -9.24
C GLY A 69 -12.87 -6.17 -9.70
N SER A 70 -13.38 -6.63 -10.85
CA SER A 70 -13.06 -7.95 -11.43
C SER A 70 -11.58 -8.13 -11.76
N GLY A 71 -10.86 -7.06 -12.14
CA GLY A 71 -9.42 -7.13 -12.39
C GLY A 71 -8.62 -7.37 -11.10
N MET A 72 -8.96 -6.66 -10.03
CA MET A 72 -8.35 -6.85 -8.71
C MET A 72 -8.66 -8.24 -8.15
N ASP A 73 -9.93 -8.67 -8.24
CA ASP A 73 -10.36 -10.00 -7.79
C ASP A 73 -9.55 -11.12 -8.45
N ARG A 74 -9.24 -10.97 -9.75
CA ARG A 74 -8.38 -11.90 -10.47
C ARG A 74 -6.97 -11.93 -9.87
N ASN A 75 -6.34 -10.77 -9.65
CA ASN A 75 -4.99 -10.68 -9.12
C ASN A 75 -4.91 -11.24 -7.68
N VAL A 76 -5.90 -10.97 -6.81
CA VAL A 76 -5.96 -11.58 -5.47
C VAL A 76 -6.01 -13.10 -5.58
N LYS A 77 -6.89 -13.64 -6.44
CA LYS A 77 -7.03 -15.09 -6.62
C LYS A 77 -5.80 -15.74 -7.24
N GLU A 78 -5.14 -15.10 -8.19
CA GLU A 78 -3.89 -15.60 -8.79
C GLU A 78 -2.75 -15.64 -7.76
N ALA A 79 -2.54 -14.57 -7.00
CA ALA A 79 -1.58 -14.55 -5.90
C ALA A 79 -1.91 -15.59 -4.81
N TYR A 80 -3.18 -15.76 -4.46
CA TYR A 80 -3.62 -16.77 -3.49
C TYR A 80 -3.39 -18.21 -4.00
N ARG A 81 -3.62 -18.49 -5.29
CA ARG A 81 -3.28 -19.79 -5.89
C ARG A 81 -1.79 -20.07 -5.82
N PHE A 82 -0.95 -19.09 -6.18
CA PHE A 82 0.49 -19.21 -6.06
C PHE A 82 0.89 -19.53 -4.62
N LEU A 83 0.34 -18.79 -3.65
CA LEU A 83 0.59 -19.04 -2.24
C LEU A 83 0.20 -20.46 -1.82
N CYS A 84 -1.03 -20.89 -2.10
CA CYS A 84 -1.50 -22.23 -1.70
C CYS A 84 -0.71 -23.36 -2.36
N ALA A 85 -0.22 -23.17 -3.58
CA ALA A 85 0.59 -24.15 -4.29
C ALA A 85 2.02 -24.30 -3.73
N ASN A 86 2.53 -23.28 -3.02
CA ASN A 86 3.92 -23.23 -2.56
C ASN A 86 4.05 -23.25 -1.03
N TYR A 87 2.98 -23.01 -0.29
CA TYR A 87 2.96 -23.03 1.16
C TYR A 87 3.05 -24.49 1.66
N GLU A 88 4.03 -24.78 2.53
CA GLU A 88 4.17 -26.08 3.16
C GLU A 88 3.16 -26.25 4.30
N HIS A 89 2.19 -27.14 4.12
CA HIS A 89 1.24 -27.48 5.18
C HIS A 89 1.91 -28.28 6.29
N GLY A 90 1.71 -27.85 7.54
CA GLY A 90 2.32 -28.46 8.71
C GLY A 90 1.59 -28.06 9.99
N GLU A 91 2.09 -28.49 11.14
CA GLU A 91 1.45 -28.24 12.45
C GLU A 91 1.42 -26.74 12.85
N GLY A 92 2.08 -25.87 12.07
CA GLY A 92 2.21 -24.46 12.35
C GLY A 92 3.27 -24.19 13.43
N GLY A 93 3.49 -22.92 13.78
CA GLY A 93 4.49 -22.53 14.78
C GLY A 93 5.65 -21.74 14.18
N GLU A 94 6.81 -21.78 14.83
CA GLU A 94 8.01 -21.05 14.41
C GLU A 94 8.63 -21.59 13.12
N ASP A 95 8.38 -22.86 12.80
CA ASP A 95 8.87 -23.55 11.60
C ASP A 95 7.91 -23.46 10.40
N ALA A 96 6.88 -22.61 10.48
CA ALA A 96 5.95 -22.40 9.37
C ALA A 96 6.46 -21.38 8.36
N ASP A 97 6.06 -21.55 7.10
CA ASP A 97 6.37 -20.58 6.05
C ASP A 97 5.86 -19.18 6.40
N ARG A 98 6.70 -18.18 6.14
CA ARG A 98 6.40 -16.77 6.43
C ARG A 98 5.84 -16.09 5.19
N ILE A 99 4.65 -15.53 5.29
CA ILE A 99 3.97 -14.86 4.17
C ILE A 99 4.25 -13.36 4.22
N TRP A 100 4.88 -12.85 3.16
CA TRP A 100 5.17 -11.43 2.98
C TRP A 100 4.37 -10.88 1.80
N LEU A 101 3.60 -9.83 2.04
CA LEU A 101 2.81 -9.19 1.02
C LEU A 101 3.34 -7.77 0.82
N MET A 102 3.65 -7.41 -0.42
CA MET A 102 4.12 -6.08 -0.76
C MET A 102 3.37 -5.50 -1.93
N GLY A 103 3.19 -4.19 -1.95
CA GLY A 103 2.57 -3.57 -3.10
C GLY A 103 2.62 -2.06 -3.13
N PHE A 104 2.20 -1.52 -4.27
CA PHE A 104 2.09 -0.09 -4.52
C PHE A 104 0.69 0.27 -5.01
N SER A 105 0.13 1.39 -4.56
CA SER A 105 -1.09 1.95 -5.12
C SER A 105 -2.28 0.99 -4.97
N ARG A 106 -2.95 0.65 -6.08
CA ARG A 106 -3.96 -0.40 -6.12
C ARG A 106 -3.40 -1.78 -5.77
N GLY A 107 -2.15 -2.08 -6.16
CA GLY A 107 -1.47 -3.32 -5.76
C GLY A 107 -1.24 -3.43 -4.26
N ALA A 108 -0.97 -2.31 -3.58
CA ALA A 108 -0.92 -2.24 -2.11
C ALA A 108 -2.29 -2.56 -1.49
N TYR A 109 -3.38 -2.11 -2.11
CA TYR A 109 -4.72 -2.46 -1.66
C TYR A 109 -5.06 -3.92 -1.96
N THR A 110 -4.68 -4.45 -3.13
CA THR A 110 -4.76 -5.90 -3.44
C THR A 110 -4.02 -6.72 -2.39
N ALA A 111 -2.84 -6.28 -1.93
CA ALA A 111 -2.09 -6.93 -0.86
C ALA A 111 -2.87 -6.95 0.46
N ARG A 112 -3.51 -5.83 0.82
CA ARG A 112 -4.40 -5.75 2.00
C ARG A 112 -5.62 -6.67 1.87
N VAL A 113 -6.22 -6.75 0.69
CA VAL A 113 -7.37 -7.64 0.42
C VAL A 113 -6.94 -9.11 0.54
N LEU A 114 -5.77 -9.47 0.01
CA LEU A 114 -5.20 -10.81 0.18
C LEU A 114 -4.89 -11.12 1.66
N ALA A 115 -4.34 -10.17 2.40
CA ALA A 115 -4.13 -10.31 3.85
C ALA A 115 -5.45 -10.53 4.60
N GLY A 116 -6.50 -9.78 4.24
CA GLY A 116 -7.84 -9.94 4.82
C GLY A 116 -8.47 -11.29 4.47
N PHE A 117 -8.28 -11.76 3.24
CA PHE A 117 -8.74 -13.07 2.82
C PHE A 117 -8.00 -14.20 3.57
N LEU A 118 -6.69 -14.09 3.76
CA LEU A 118 -5.91 -15.02 4.58
C LEU A 118 -6.34 -15.00 6.05
N HIS A 119 -6.69 -13.85 6.61
CA HIS A 119 -7.22 -13.76 7.96
C HIS A 119 -8.56 -14.51 8.09
N ALA A 120 -9.47 -14.32 7.14
CA ALA A 120 -10.79 -14.96 7.16
C ALA A 120 -10.72 -16.47 6.88
N PHE A 121 -10.02 -16.86 5.80
CA PHE A 121 -10.06 -18.21 5.25
C PHE A 121 -8.77 -19.02 5.43
N GLY A 122 -7.65 -18.44 5.86
CA GLY A 122 -6.38 -19.15 5.94
C GLY A 122 -5.85 -19.59 4.57
N VAL A 123 -4.92 -20.56 4.57
CA VAL A 123 -4.36 -21.19 3.37
C VAL A 123 -5.08 -22.50 3.10
N LEU A 124 -5.73 -22.57 1.94
CA LEU A 124 -6.37 -23.79 1.45
C LEU A 124 -5.31 -24.78 0.93
N ARG A 125 -5.68 -26.06 0.93
CA ARG A 125 -4.82 -27.08 0.29
C ARG A 125 -4.93 -26.99 -1.24
N PRO A 126 -3.87 -27.33 -1.99
CA PRO A 126 -3.90 -27.27 -3.45
C PRO A 126 -5.07 -28.02 -4.10
N GLU A 127 -5.53 -29.12 -3.50
CA GLU A 127 -6.63 -29.94 -4.01
C GLU A 127 -8.00 -29.23 -3.91
N GLN A 128 -8.10 -28.19 -3.07
CA GLN A 128 -9.33 -27.43 -2.81
C GLN A 128 -9.43 -26.16 -3.66
N MET A 129 -8.50 -25.93 -4.60
CA MET A 129 -8.44 -24.70 -5.40
C MET A 129 -9.67 -24.49 -6.30
N ASN A 130 -10.42 -25.55 -6.60
CA ASN A 130 -11.72 -25.47 -7.28
C ASN A 130 -12.79 -24.70 -6.46
N LEU A 131 -12.60 -24.54 -5.16
CA LEU A 131 -13.54 -23.86 -4.26
C LEU A 131 -13.17 -22.40 -3.99
N LEU A 132 -12.04 -21.92 -4.53
CA LEU A 132 -11.53 -20.56 -4.30
C LEU A 132 -12.55 -19.49 -4.65
N ASP A 133 -13.27 -19.62 -5.76
CA ASP A 133 -14.25 -18.62 -6.19
C ASP A 133 -15.45 -18.51 -5.24
N TYR A 134 -15.84 -19.62 -4.60
CA TYR A 134 -16.89 -19.62 -3.57
C TYR A 134 -16.40 -18.96 -2.28
N ALA A 135 -15.24 -19.38 -1.78
CA ALA A 135 -14.64 -18.81 -0.58
C ALA A 135 -14.40 -17.29 -0.72
N TYR A 136 -13.87 -16.87 -1.87
CA TYR A 136 -13.61 -15.45 -2.13
C TYR A 136 -14.91 -14.64 -2.26
N ARG A 137 -15.99 -15.22 -2.82
CA ARG A 137 -17.31 -14.57 -2.84
C ARG A 137 -17.86 -14.35 -1.43
N ALA A 138 -17.81 -15.38 -0.59
CA ALA A 138 -18.22 -15.28 0.81
C ALA A 138 -17.43 -14.20 1.58
N TYR A 139 -16.10 -14.13 1.36
CA TYR A 139 -15.26 -13.08 1.93
C TYR A 139 -15.70 -11.66 1.50
N LYS A 140 -16.01 -11.45 0.22
CA LYS A 140 -16.48 -10.14 -0.25
C LYS A 140 -17.82 -9.74 0.36
N GLY A 141 -18.67 -10.70 0.70
CA GLY A 141 -19.94 -10.46 1.40
C GLY A 141 -19.78 -9.79 2.76
N ILE A 142 -18.66 -10.01 3.47
CA ILE A 142 -18.40 -9.36 4.77
C ILE A 142 -18.29 -7.83 4.62
N GLY A 143 -17.68 -7.37 3.53
CA GLY A 143 -17.39 -5.94 3.30
C GLY A 143 -18.52 -5.16 2.62
N GLU A 144 -19.67 -5.78 2.36
CA GLU A 144 -20.78 -5.18 1.59
C GLU A 144 -21.83 -4.44 2.44
N GLY A 145 -21.79 -4.53 3.77
CA GLY A 145 -22.77 -3.94 4.69
C GLY A 145 -22.38 -2.55 5.21
N ALA A 146 -23.14 -1.51 4.83
CA ALA A 146 -23.18 -0.17 5.43
C ALA A 146 -24.67 0.29 5.57
N GLY A 147 -25.39 -0.06 6.65
CA GLY A 147 -26.81 0.16 7.04
C GLY A 147 -27.57 -1.00 7.78
N ALA A 148 -28.30 -0.70 8.87
CA ALA A 148 -29.01 -1.57 9.86
C ALA A 148 -29.81 -2.84 9.45
N ARG A 149 -29.93 -3.19 8.15
CA ARG A 149 -30.22 -4.58 7.69
C ARG A 149 -28.98 -5.50 7.83
N GLU A 150 -27.84 -4.90 8.19
CA GLU A 150 -26.47 -5.39 8.29
C GLU A 150 -26.18 -6.53 9.25
N ASP A 151 -26.71 -6.51 10.47
CA ASP A 151 -26.25 -7.48 11.47
C ASP A 151 -26.61 -8.89 11.03
N ALA A 152 -27.75 -9.06 10.36
CA ALA A 152 -28.17 -10.33 9.80
C ALA A 152 -27.33 -10.75 8.57
N ASP A 153 -27.00 -9.83 7.66
CA ASP A 153 -26.24 -10.12 6.44
C ASP A 153 -24.76 -10.38 6.75
N ALA A 154 -24.16 -9.60 7.67
CA ALA A 154 -22.82 -9.83 8.18
C ALA A 154 -22.75 -11.15 8.96
N GLU A 155 -23.72 -11.43 9.84
CA GLU A 155 -23.78 -12.70 10.56
C GLU A 155 -23.96 -13.89 9.61
N ALA A 156 -24.73 -13.74 8.53
CA ALA A 156 -24.86 -14.76 7.48
C ALA A 156 -23.52 -14.99 6.74
N ALA A 157 -22.81 -13.93 6.37
CA ALA A 157 -21.49 -14.04 5.75
C ALA A 157 -20.47 -14.69 6.70
N PHE A 158 -20.46 -14.32 7.98
CA PHE A 158 -19.64 -14.97 9.00
C PHE A 158 -20.05 -16.43 9.22
N ALA A 159 -21.34 -16.76 9.15
CA ALA A 159 -21.83 -18.13 9.20
C ALA A 159 -21.33 -18.96 8.01
N GLU A 160 -21.37 -18.41 6.80
CA GLU A 160 -20.83 -19.05 5.59
C GLU A 160 -19.32 -19.30 5.71
N ILE A 161 -18.55 -18.35 6.24
CA ILE A 161 -17.12 -18.52 6.52
C ILE A 161 -16.89 -19.65 7.53
N ARG A 162 -17.66 -19.70 8.62
CA ARG A 162 -17.55 -20.78 9.62
C ARG A 162 -17.90 -22.15 9.04
N LEU A 163 -18.85 -22.21 8.09
CA LEU A 163 -19.17 -23.45 7.37
C LEU A 163 -18.00 -23.89 6.48
N HIS A 164 -17.44 -22.97 5.69
CA HIS A 164 -16.25 -23.24 4.89
C HIS A 164 -15.06 -23.66 5.76
N ASP A 165 -14.85 -23.02 6.90
CA ASP A 165 -13.78 -23.34 7.83
C ASP A 165 -13.90 -24.78 8.34
N ARG A 166 -15.10 -25.19 8.76
CA ARG A 166 -15.38 -26.57 9.21
C ARG A 166 -15.22 -27.61 8.10
N ALA A 167 -15.66 -27.28 6.89
CA ALA A 167 -15.67 -28.20 5.75
C ALA A 167 -14.27 -28.35 5.13
N LEU A 168 -13.56 -27.24 4.92
CA LEU A 168 -12.29 -27.21 4.20
C LEU A 168 -11.09 -27.39 5.14
N ARG A 169 -11.24 -27.03 6.42
CA ARG A 169 -10.19 -27.02 7.43
C ARG A 169 -8.91 -26.37 6.92
N PRO A 170 -8.98 -25.12 6.45
CA PRO A 170 -7.81 -24.42 5.95
C PRO A 170 -6.80 -24.21 7.08
N GLN A 171 -5.51 -24.13 6.71
CA GLN A 171 -4.48 -23.81 7.69
C GLN A 171 -4.57 -22.34 8.07
N LYS A 172 -4.79 -22.05 9.35
CA LYS A 172 -4.78 -20.68 9.86
C LYS A 172 -3.34 -20.18 9.92
N VAL A 173 -3.12 -19.02 9.32
CA VAL A 173 -1.80 -18.40 9.19
C VAL A 173 -1.83 -16.96 9.66
N ALA A 174 -0.69 -16.49 10.16
CA ALA A 174 -0.40 -15.08 10.30
C ALA A 174 0.33 -14.59 9.04
N VAL A 175 0.12 -13.33 8.68
CA VAL A 175 0.92 -12.65 7.66
C VAL A 175 2.15 -12.10 8.37
N ALA A 176 3.34 -12.58 7.96
CA ALA A 176 4.59 -12.20 8.57
C ALA A 176 4.84 -10.70 8.42
N GLY A 177 4.61 -10.15 7.22
CA GLY A 177 4.69 -8.71 7.03
C GLY A 177 3.92 -8.17 5.81
N LEU A 178 3.51 -6.91 5.92
CA LEU A 178 2.83 -6.14 4.90
C LEU A 178 3.64 -4.87 4.62
N ALA A 179 4.24 -4.78 3.42
CA ALA A 179 5.14 -3.69 3.02
C ALA A 179 4.54 -2.88 1.87
N LEU A 180 4.05 -1.68 2.15
CA LEU A 180 3.15 -0.94 1.27
C LEU A 180 3.71 0.42 0.88
N MET A 181 3.38 0.83 -0.33
CA MET A 181 3.65 2.17 -0.85
C MET A 181 2.35 2.81 -1.34
N ASP A 182 2.05 3.98 -0.78
CA ASP A 182 0.96 4.89 -1.10
C ASP A 182 -0.34 4.19 -1.51
N THR A 183 -0.90 3.41 -0.58
CA THR A 183 -2.11 2.61 -0.81
C THR A 183 -3.26 3.52 -1.21
N VAL A 184 -3.91 3.23 -2.35
CA VAL A 184 -5.16 3.90 -2.75
C VAL A 184 -6.29 2.88 -2.74
N ALA A 185 -7.40 3.23 -2.09
CA ALA A 185 -8.54 2.33 -1.98
C ALA A 185 -9.08 1.99 -3.37
N SER A 186 -9.26 0.68 -3.61
CA SER A 186 -9.72 0.18 -4.91
C SER A 186 -11.21 -0.11 -4.83
N VAL A 187 -11.92 0.34 -5.87
CA VAL A 187 -13.36 0.17 -6.17
C VAL A 187 -14.11 1.49 -6.03
N ILE A 188 -14.18 2.18 -7.16
CA ILE A 188 -15.13 3.26 -7.42
C ILE A 188 -16.37 2.60 -8.00
N GLU A 189 -17.41 2.43 -7.19
CA GLU A 189 -18.72 2.01 -7.64
C GLU A 189 -19.58 3.23 -7.97
N TRP A 190 -20.15 3.24 -9.17
CA TRP A 190 -21.16 4.22 -9.56
C TRP A 190 -22.50 3.79 -8.98
N GLY A 191 -22.89 4.37 -7.84
CA GLY A 191 -24.21 4.19 -7.25
C GLY A 191 -25.22 5.22 -7.77
N ARG A 192 -26.51 5.02 -7.45
CA ARG A 192 -27.59 5.99 -7.75
C ARG A 192 -27.36 7.41 -7.20
N ARG A 193 -26.44 7.58 -6.25
CA ARG A 193 -26.08 8.85 -5.60
C ARG A 193 -24.62 9.28 -5.86
N GLY A 194 -23.96 8.70 -6.88
CA GLY A 194 -22.58 9.02 -7.26
C GLY A 194 -21.55 7.94 -6.91
N ILE A 195 -20.27 8.31 -6.99
CA ILE A 195 -19.11 7.43 -6.74
C ILE A 195 -19.06 7.05 -5.24
N ARG A 196 -19.06 5.74 -4.94
CA ARG A 196 -18.79 5.19 -3.60
C ARG A 196 -17.49 4.39 -3.63
N LEU A 197 -16.67 4.58 -2.59
CA LEU A 197 -15.52 3.74 -2.31
C LEU A 197 -15.97 2.56 -1.46
N LYS A 198 -15.68 1.34 -1.91
CA LYS A 198 -16.00 0.12 -1.18
C LYS A 198 -14.75 -0.38 -0.45
N HIS A 199 -14.92 -0.74 0.82
CA HIS A 199 -13.85 -1.29 1.64
C HIS A 199 -14.14 -2.77 1.90
N HIS A 200 -13.14 -3.63 1.66
CA HIS A 200 -13.24 -5.03 2.08
C HIS A 200 -12.88 -5.17 3.55
N ALA A 201 -13.44 -6.20 4.20
CA ALA A 201 -13.14 -6.52 5.58
C ALA A 201 -11.63 -6.72 5.79
N TYR A 202 -11.12 -6.34 6.96
CA TYR A 202 -9.72 -6.53 7.35
C TYR A 202 -8.67 -5.86 6.46
N THR A 203 -9.04 -4.86 5.66
CA THR A 203 -8.09 -4.11 4.80
C THR A 203 -7.46 -2.90 5.48
N ALA A 204 -8.10 -2.35 6.52
CA ALA A 204 -7.57 -1.23 7.30
C ALA A 204 -7.07 -1.66 8.69
N ASN A 205 -7.62 -2.73 9.26
CA ASN A 205 -7.17 -3.33 10.52
C ASN A 205 -7.15 -4.84 10.34
N ASN A 206 -5.99 -5.48 10.51
CA ASN A 206 -5.86 -6.92 10.32
C ASN A 206 -5.05 -7.54 11.46
N PRO A 207 -5.70 -8.30 12.38
CA PRO A 207 -5.02 -8.89 13.52
C PRO A 207 -4.08 -10.05 13.18
N SER A 208 -4.13 -10.58 11.96
CA SER A 208 -3.19 -11.60 11.49
C SER A 208 -1.89 -11.02 10.96
N VAL A 209 -1.79 -9.70 10.73
CA VAL A 209 -0.55 -9.07 10.25
C VAL A 209 0.36 -8.79 11.45
N ARG A 210 1.61 -9.27 11.42
CA ARG A 210 2.56 -9.04 12.52
C ARG A 210 3.38 -7.76 12.34
N PHE A 211 3.86 -7.55 11.13
CA PHE A 211 4.71 -6.42 10.74
C PHE A 211 4.05 -5.60 9.64
N LEU A 212 4.00 -4.28 9.78
CA LEU A 212 3.49 -3.37 8.77
C LEU A 212 4.46 -2.21 8.55
N ARG A 213 4.79 -1.96 7.29
CA ARG A 213 5.44 -0.72 6.84
C ARG A 213 4.63 -0.11 5.73
N HIS A 214 4.26 1.15 5.87
CA HIS A 214 3.51 1.87 4.86
C HIS A 214 4.15 3.23 4.58
N ALA A 215 4.74 3.38 3.39
CA ALA A 215 5.23 4.68 2.91
C ALA A 215 4.07 5.46 2.28
N VAL A 216 3.88 6.73 2.65
CA VAL A 216 2.73 7.55 2.19
C VAL A 216 3.22 8.86 1.58
N ALA A 217 2.61 9.28 0.46
CA ALA A 217 2.97 10.51 -0.23
C ALA A 217 2.35 11.76 0.43
N ILE A 218 3.17 12.78 0.70
CA ILE A 218 2.74 14.08 1.26
C ILE A 218 2.04 14.94 0.21
N ASP A 219 2.58 14.98 -1.01
CA ASP A 219 2.27 16.03 -1.99
C ASP A 219 1.29 15.59 -3.10
N GLU A 220 0.73 14.39 -3.00
CA GLU A 220 -0.30 13.94 -3.94
C GLU A 220 -1.62 14.68 -3.69
N ARG A 221 -2.16 15.30 -4.75
CA ARG A 221 -3.30 16.23 -4.68
C ARG A 221 -4.51 15.79 -5.51
N ARG A 222 -4.40 14.69 -6.26
CA ARG A 222 -5.53 14.13 -7.02
C ARG A 222 -6.55 13.53 -6.05
N SER A 223 -7.78 14.03 -6.11
CA SER A 223 -8.93 13.58 -5.33
C SER A 223 -9.17 12.07 -5.37
N MET A 224 -8.86 11.43 -6.51
CA MET A 224 -9.00 9.99 -6.72
C MET A 224 -7.85 9.15 -6.14
N TYR A 225 -6.79 9.78 -5.64
CA TYR A 225 -5.61 9.13 -5.06
C TYR A 225 -5.53 9.42 -3.56
N ARG A 226 -6.65 9.28 -2.85
CA ARG A 226 -6.66 9.38 -1.39
C ARG A 226 -5.93 8.19 -0.78
N ALA A 227 -5.03 8.49 0.15
CA ALA A 227 -4.30 7.47 0.88
C ALA A 227 -5.26 6.67 1.78
N ALA A 228 -5.25 5.35 1.62
CA ALA A 228 -5.90 4.43 2.54
C ALA A 228 -4.91 4.12 3.68
N LEU A 229 -5.00 4.87 4.77
CA LEU A 229 -4.13 4.70 5.93
C LEU A 229 -4.41 3.38 6.65
N TRP A 230 -3.45 2.94 7.48
CA TRP A 230 -3.70 1.85 8.42
C TRP A 230 -4.51 2.35 9.61
N GLY A 231 -5.45 1.54 10.07
CA GLY A 231 -6.36 1.93 11.15
C GLY A 231 -5.69 1.92 12.53
N PRO A 232 -6.43 2.38 13.55
CA PRO A 232 -5.90 2.56 14.90
C PRO A 232 -5.77 1.26 15.70
N ASP A 233 -6.45 0.18 15.29
CA ASP A 233 -6.39 -1.11 15.98
C ASP A 233 -5.13 -1.86 15.53
N ARG A 234 -4.07 -1.73 16.33
CA ARG A 234 -2.72 -2.23 16.08
C ARG A 234 -2.38 -3.37 17.04
N GLU A 235 -3.18 -4.41 17.02
CA GLU A 235 -2.96 -5.62 17.82
C GLU A 235 -2.87 -6.87 16.93
N VAL A 236 -1.89 -7.72 17.23
CA VAL A 236 -1.77 -9.06 16.67
C VAL A 236 -2.55 -10.02 17.54
N ARG A 237 -3.54 -10.70 16.96
CA ARG A 237 -4.45 -11.60 17.69
C ARG A 237 -4.72 -12.86 16.90
N LYS A 238 -4.97 -13.96 17.61
CA LYS A 238 -5.52 -15.18 16.99
C LYS A 238 -6.91 -14.88 16.42
N PRO A 239 -7.32 -15.54 15.32
CA PRO A 239 -8.68 -15.43 14.82
C PRO A 239 -9.72 -15.68 15.93
N PHE A 240 -10.77 -14.84 15.99
CA PHE A 240 -11.84 -14.87 16.98
C PHE A 240 -11.44 -14.54 18.44
N ALA A 241 -10.19 -14.17 18.71
CA ALA A 241 -9.80 -13.63 20.02
C ALA A 241 -10.42 -12.24 20.24
N LYS A 242 -10.71 -11.91 21.50
CA LYS A 242 -11.34 -10.63 21.87
C LYS A 242 -10.37 -9.45 21.63
N PRO A 243 -10.85 -8.28 21.21
CA PRO A 243 -10.03 -7.07 21.20
C PRO A 243 -9.40 -6.79 22.58
N GLY A 244 -8.17 -6.28 22.62
CA GLY A 244 -7.41 -6.03 23.85
C GLY A 244 -6.69 -7.26 24.43
N SER A 245 -6.81 -8.43 23.80
CA SER A 245 -6.08 -9.65 24.21
C SER A 245 -4.82 -9.92 23.38
N GLY A 246 -4.49 -9.03 22.45
CA GLY A 246 -3.37 -9.18 21.54
C GLY A 246 -2.10 -8.51 22.00
N GLU A 247 -1.01 -8.83 21.31
CA GLU A 247 0.25 -8.11 21.43
C GLU A 247 0.25 -6.89 20.51
N PRO A 248 0.97 -5.81 20.84
CA PRO A 248 1.14 -4.68 19.94
C PRO A 248 1.68 -5.12 18.57
N GLN A 249 1.04 -4.65 17.50
CA GLN A 249 1.49 -4.86 16.13
C GLN A 249 2.68 -3.94 15.84
N ASP A 250 3.75 -4.48 15.25
CA ASP A 250 4.87 -3.68 14.76
C ASP A 250 4.45 -2.96 13.47
N ALA A 251 3.80 -1.82 13.62
CA ALA A 251 3.24 -1.02 12.54
C ALA A 251 3.86 0.37 12.47
N LYS A 252 4.53 0.68 11.35
CA LYS A 252 5.01 2.04 11.03
C LYS A 252 4.39 2.53 9.73
N GLU A 253 3.75 3.69 9.80
CA GLU A 253 3.28 4.43 8.64
C GLU A 253 4.06 5.75 8.58
N VAL A 254 4.83 5.93 7.51
CA VAL A 254 5.83 6.98 7.38
C VAL A 254 5.55 7.82 6.13
N TRP A 255 5.54 9.13 6.29
CA TRP A 255 5.23 10.08 5.23
C TRP A 255 6.49 10.61 4.56
N PHE A 256 6.48 10.61 3.22
CA PHE A 256 7.59 10.98 2.36
C PHE A 256 7.20 12.12 1.43
N ALA A 257 8.17 13.00 1.14
CA ALA A 257 8.01 14.08 0.18
C ALA A 257 7.83 13.54 -1.25
N GLY A 258 6.99 14.22 -2.01
CA GLY A 258 6.64 13.90 -3.39
C GLY A 258 5.21 13.40 -3.58
N VAL A 259 4.85 13.22 -4.85
CA VAL A 259 3.52 12.73 -5.26
C VAL A 259 3.46 11.19 -5.24
N HIS A 260 2.32 10.60 -5.60
CA HIS A 260 2.10 9.14 -5.57
C HIS A 260 3.23 8.31 -6.20
N GLY A 261 3.71 8.72 -7.38
CA GLY A 261 4.82 8.05 -8.07
C GLY A 261 6.21 8.38 -7.52
N ASP A 262 6.35 9.44 -6.72
CA ASP A 262 7.58 9.73 -5.96
C ASP A 262 7.68 8.87 -4.69
N VAL A 263 6.65 8.09 -4.37
CA VAL A 263 6.68 7.09 -3.29
C VAL A 263 6.72 5.67 -3.84
N GLY A 264 5.88 5.35 -4.84
CA GLY A 264 5.85 4.01 -5.43
C GLY A 264 6.65 3.82 -6.71
N GLY A 265 7.30 4.86 -7.23
CA GLY A 265 7.98 4.84 -8.52
C GLY A 265 7.02 4.99 -9.72
N GLY A 266 7.47 4.55 -10.89
CA GLY A 266 6.72 4.68 -12.15
C GLY A 266 7.07 5.92 -12.98
N TYR A 267 8.04 6.72 -12.52
CA TYR A 267 8.71 7.74 -13.33
C TYR A 267 9.93 7.18 -14.06
N GLU A 268 10.46 7.97 -15.00
CA GLU A 268 11.70 7.63 -15.69
C GLU A 268 12.88 7.64 -14.72
N GLU A 269 13.90 6.86 -15.02
CA GLU A 269 15.03 6.66 -14.10
C GLU A 269 15.68 7.99 -13.70
N ALA A 270 15.87 8.93 -14.63
CA ALA A 270 16.43 10.26 -14.37
C ALA A 270 15.60 11.16 -13.44
N ARG A 271 14.34 10.78 -13.17
CA ARG A 271 13.39 11.50 -12.29
C ARG A 271 12.88 10.60 -11.15
N SER A 272 13.62 9.56 -10.80
CA SER A 272 13.21 8.55 -9.83
C SER A 272 13.87 8.68 -8.45
N GLN A 273 14.68 9.71 -8.24
CA GLN A 273 15.46 9.97 -7.03
C GLN A 273 14.58 9.99 -5.77
N LEU A 274 13.49 10.77 -5.77
CA LEU A 274 12.55 10.82 -4.64
C LEU A 274 11.93 9.44 -4.37
N GLY A 275 11.53 8.73 -5.43
CA GLY A 275 11.02 7.36 -5.39
C GLY A 275 11.97 6.35 -4.75
N LYS A 276 13.29 6.58 -4.79
CA LYS A 276 14.26 5.64 -4.22
C LYS A 276 14.42 5.77 -2.71
N ILE A 277 14.02 6.90 -2.12
CA ILE A 277 14.08 7.13 -0.67
C ILE A 277 13.14 6.18 0.10
N PRO A 278 11.81 6.16 -0.17
CA PRO A 278 10.92 5.23 0.51
C PRO A 278 11.21 3.77 0.16
N LEU A 279 11.75 3.49 -1.03
CA LEU A 279 12.19 2.15 -1.40
C LEU A 279 13.40 1.69 -0.55
N ALA A 280 14.40 2.54 -0.37
CA ALA A 280 15.56 2.24 0.48
C ALA A 280 15.12 1.99 1.93
N TRP A 281 14.30 2.89 2.49
CA TRP A 281 13.70 2.72 3.82
C TRP A 281 12.93 1.40 3.96
N LEU A 282 12.10 1.07 2.97
CA LEU A 282 11.30 -0.15 3.02
C LEU A 282 12.18 -1.40 2.99
N ILE A 283 13.24 -1.42 2.17
CA ILE A 283 14.22 -2.51 2.11
C ILE A 283 14.95 -2.66 3.45
N GLU A 284 15.39 -1.56 4.06
CA GLU A 284 16.08 -1.59 5.35
C GLU A 284 15.18 -2.20 6.44
N GLU A 285 13.92 -1.76 6.53
CA GLU A 285 12.98 -2.26 7.53
C GLU A 285 12.62 -3.74 7.31
N THR A 286 12.38 -4.18 6.08
CA THR A 286 12.04 -5.58 5.80
C THR A 286 13.27 -6.50 5.86
N GLN A 287 14.45 -6.01 5.52
CA GLN A 287 15.71 -6.75 5.69
C GLN A 287 16.02 -6.96 7.18
N ALA A 288 15.82 -5.93 8.02
CA ALA A 288 15.93 -6.05 9.47
C ALA A 288 14.94 -7.09 10.06
N ALA A 289 13.78 -7.25 9.42
CA ALA A 289 12.79 -8.27 9.77
C ALA A 289 13.06 -9.66 9.13
N GLY A 290 14.18 -9.80 8.41
CA GLY A 290 14.72 -11.09 7.96
C GLY A 290 14.52 -11.41 6.48
N LEU A 291 13.99 -10.51 5.65
CA LEU A 291 13.95 -10.72 4.20
C LEU A 291 15.34 -10.61 3.57
N ARG A 292 15.60 -11.45 2.56
CA ARG A 292 16.92 -11.55 1.93
C ARG A 292 16.96 -10.81 0.61
N TYR A 293 17.98 -9.98 0.44
CA TYR A 293 18.20 -9.15 -0.74
C TYR A 293 19.55 -9.47 -1.42
N LYS A 294 19.62 -9.22 -2.71
CA LYS A 294 20.85 -9.24 -3.51
C LYS A 294 21.52 -7.87 -3.37
N THR A 295 22.54 -7.77 -2.54
CA THR A 295 23.27 -6.51 -2.26
C THR A 295 23.68 -5.78 -3.54
N ARG A 296 24.20 -6.51 -4.54
CA ARG A 296 24.56 -5.93 -5.84
C ARG A 296 23.37 -5.28 -6.55
N SER A 297 22.19 -5.91 -6.51
CA SER A 297 20.98 -5.35 -7.11
C SER A 297 20.50 -4.11 -6.34
N VAL A 298 20.57 -4.11 -5.01
CA VAL A 298 20.19 -2.95 -4.19
C VAL A 298 21.11 -1.76 -4.50
N ASN A 299 22.42 -1.97 -4.45
CA ASN A 299 23.42 -0.94 -4.75
C ASN A 299 23.22 -0.33 -6.14
N ARG A 300 22.90 -1.18 -7.13
CA ARG A 300 22.69 -0.76 -8.52
C ARG A 300 21.33 -0.08 -8.75
N LEU A 301 20.24 -0.76 -8.43
CA LEU A 301 18.88 -0.35 -8.82
C LEU A 301 18.30 0.72 -7.89
N VAL A 302 18.68 0.70 -6.61
CA VAL A 302 18.10 1.56 -5.56
C VAL A 302 19.08 2.66 -5.20
N LEU A 303 20.33 2.32 -4.85
CA LEU A 303 21.30 3.31 -4.39
C LEU A 303 22.02 4.04 -5.54
N GLY A 304 21.92 3.56 -6.78
CA GLY A 304 22.62 4.18 -7.92
C GLY A 304 24.15 4.17 -7.78
N ALA A 305 24.70 3.29 -6.95
CA ALA A 305 26.11 3.28 -6.55
C ALA A 305 27.02 2.52 -7.53
N THR A 306 26.52 2.16 -8.73
CA THR A 306 27.33 1.48 -9.75
C THR A 306 27.80 2.49 -10.78
N GLU A 307 29.12 2.70 -10.83
CA GLU A 307 29.75 3.65 -11.76
C GLU A 307 29.44 3.32 -13.23
N GLY A 308 29.13 4.36 -14.01
CA GLY A 308 28.79 4.24 -15.43
C GLY A 308 27.40 3.65 -15.74
N ASP A 309 26.59 3.31 -14.73
CA ASP A 309 25.21 2.86 -14.94
C ASP A 309 24.22 4.03 -15.01
N LYS A 310 23.05 3.78 -15.59
CA LYS A 310 21.98 4.77 -15.80
C LYS A 310 21.13 5.04 -14.56
N TYR A 311 21.34 4.31 -13.47
CA TYR A 311 20.48 4.34 -12.28
C TYR A 311 20.91 5.47 -11.34
N VAL A 312 19.97 6.36 -10.99
CA VAL A 312 20.25 7.53 -10.14
C VAL A 312 20.25 7.17 -8.65
N ALA A 313 20.94 7.93 -7.80
CA ALA A 313 20.86 7.74 -6.35
C ALA A 313 19.55 8.31 -5.76
N PRO A 314 19.11 7.87 -4.56
CA PRO A 314 18.11 8.58 -3.79
C PRO A 314 18.62 10.00 -3.46
N ASP A 315 17.79 11.01 -3.68
CA ASP A 315 18.14 12.41 -3.42
C ASP A 315 16.91 13.18 -2.92
N PRO A 316 16.90 13.65 -1.65
CA PRO A 316 15.77 14.39 -1.08
C PRO A 316 15.59 15.79 -1.69
N THR A 317 16.60 16.31 -2.39
CA THR A 317 16.61 17.65 -2.99
C THR A 317 16.17 17.66 -4.45
N ALA A 318 16.07 16.48 -5.08
CA ALA A 318 15.66 16.32 -6.47
C ALA A 318 14.30 16.98 -6.78
N ASP A 319 14.11 17.35 -8.04
CA ASP A 319 12.85 17.95 -8.47
C ASP A 319 11.66 17.01 -8.28
N GLN A 320 10.59 17.55 -7.72
CA GLN A 320 9.35 16.81 -7.52
C GLN A 320 8.63 16.56 -8.85
N ASN A 321 8.03 15.38 -9.00
CA ASN A 321 7.20 15.09 -10.15
C ASN A 321 5.80 15.72 -10.00
N VAL A 322 5.19 16.09 -11.13
CA VAL A 322 3.83 16.65 -11.16
C VAL A 322 2.85 15.55 -11.55
N SER A 323 1.94 15.19 -10.64
CA SER A 323 0.88 14.20 -10.90
C SER A 323 -0.46 14.85 -11.29
N LEU A 324 -0.81 15.99 -10.70
CA LEU A 324 -2.02 16.76 -11.00
C LEU A 324 -1.84 17.60 -12.27
N THR A 325 -1.87 16.93 -13.43
CA THR A 325 -1.84 17.59 -14.74
C THR A 325 -3.23 18.16 -15.11
N TRP A 326 -3.28 18.97 -16.19
CA TRP A 326 -4.51 19.60 -16.67
C TRP A 326 -5.68 18.60 -16.87
N GLY A 327 -5.39 17.36 -17.27
CA GLY A 327 -6.39 16.32 -17.52
C GLY A 327 -7.12 15.82 -16.27
N TRP A 328 -6.64 16.13 -15.07
CA TRP A 328 -7.29 15.76 -13.81
C TRP A 328 -8.31 16.80 -13.32
N TRP A 329 -8.21 18.06 -13.77
CA TRP A 329 -9.06 19.14 -13.29
C TRP A 329 -10.57 18.92 -13.48
N PRO A 330 -11.06 18.24 -14.54
CA PRO A 330 -12.48 17.89 -14.62
C PRO A 330 -12.99 17.09 -13.41
N LEU A 331 -12.15 16.21 -12.82
CA LEU A 331 -12.49 15.46 -11.60
C LEU A 331 -12.36 16.31 -10.34
N GLU A 332 -11.38 17.21 -10.30
CA GLU A 332 -11.19 18.13 -9.16
C GLU A 332 -12.30 19.19 -9.03
N LEU A 333 -12.98 19.50 -10.13
CA LEU A 333 -14.14 20.38 -10.17
C LEU A 333 -15.46 19.64 -9.88
N TRP A 334 -15.44 18.31 -9.85
CA TRP A 334 -16.63 17.50 -9.59
C TRP A 334 -16.91 17.40 -8.08
N PRO A 335 -18.09 17.82 -7.60
CA PRO A 335 -18.41 17.73 -6.18
C PRO A 335 -18.61 16.29 -5.73
N SER A 336 -18.18 16.00 -4.50
CA SER A 336 -18.41 14.75 -3.81
C SER A 336 -19.29 14.96 -2.57
N LEU A 337 -20.03 13.92 -2.19
CA LEU A 337 -20.79 13.89 -0.93
C LEU A 337 -19.93 13.47 0.27
N ASP A 338 -18.65 13.17 0.04
CA ASP A 338 -17.73 12.75 1.09
C ASP A 338 -17.32 13.95 1.95
N ARG A 339 -17.90 14.03 3.15
CA ARG A 339 -17.64 15.09 4.10
C ARG A 339 -16.23 15.00 4.72
N GLY A 340 -15.60 13.84 4.71
CA GLY A 340 -14.25 13.62 5.26
C GLY A 340 -13.13 13.86 4.25
N ALA A 341 -13.46 14.07 2.97
CA ALA A 341 -12.47 14.36 1.94
C ALA A 341 -11.93 15.80 2.07
N PRO A 342 -10.62 16.03 1.84
CA PRO A 342 -10.07 17.37 1.69
C PRO A 342 -10.76 18.12 0.54
N GLY A 343 -10.94 19.44 0.71
CA GLY A 343 -11.61 20.26 -0.29
C GLY A 343 -12.33 21.46 0.29
N ARG A 344 -12.92 22.26 -0.61
CA ARG A 344 -13.79 23.38 -0.26
C ARG A 344 -15.22 22.90 -0.13
N ARG A 345 -15.85 23.18 1.00
CA ARG A 345 -17.24 22.80 1.28
C ARG A 345 -18.19 23.94 0.93
N PHE A 346 -19.26 23.62 0.21
CA PHE A 346 -20.33 24.56 -0.12
C PHE A 346 -21.65 23.81 -0.31
N LEU A 347 -22.75 24.31 0.27
CA LEU A 347 -24.09 23.69 0.16
C LEU A 347 -24.14 22.17 0.42
N GLY A 348 -23.35 21.67 1.39
CA GLY A 348 -23.31 20.25 1.75
C GLY A 348 -22.54 19.33 0.79
N LEU A 349 -21.93 19.91 -0.26
CA LEU A 349 -21.04 19.23 -1.21
C LEU A 349 -19.59 19.63 -0.93
N ASN A 350 -18.66 18.72 -1.23
CA ASN A 350 -17.22 18.94 -1.12
C ASN A 350 -16.56 18.98 -2.50
N TRP A 351 -15.89 20.08 -2.83
CA TRP A 351 -15.10 20.24 -4.04
C TRP A 351 -13.61 20.02 -3.74
N PRO A 352 -12.98 18.98 -4.32
CA PRO A 352 -11.58 18.69 -4.03
C PRO A 352 -10.59 19.79 -4.41
N LEU A 353 -10.72 20.38 -5.61
CA LEU A 353 -9.91 21.52 -6.09
C LEU A 353 -8.38 21.32 -5.94
N GLY A 354 -7.89 20.09 -6.05
CA GLY A 354 -6.48 19.78 -5.81
C GLY A 354 -6.06 20.09 -4.38
N ALA A 355 -6.92 19.89 -3.38
CA ALA A 355 -6.57 20.07 -1.98
C ALA A 355 -5.42 19.14 -1.56
N TYR A 356 -4.63 19.60 -0.60
CA TYR A 356 -3.58 18.78 0.01
C TYR A 356 -4.19 17.65 0.83
N ARG A 357 -3.45 16.54 0.97
CA ARG A 357 -3.84 15.43 1.83
C ARG A 357 -3.87 15.88 3.29
N HIS A 358 -4.83 15.32 4.01
CA HIS A 358 -4.83 15.37 5.47
C HIS A 358 -3.75 14.43 6.01
N ILE A 359 -2.80 14.98 6.76
CA ILE A 359 -1.80 14.21 7.51
C ILE A 359 -2.31 14.13 8.95
N PRO A 360 -2.49 12.92 9.52
CA PRO A 360 -2.95 12.78 10.90
C PRO A 360 -1.99 13.40 11.91
N GLU A 361 -2.51 13.93 13.01
CA GLU A 361 -1.69 14.37 14.14
C GLU A 361 -0.82 13.21 14.66
N GLY A 362 0.43 13.49 15.01
CA GLY A 362 1.40 12.48 15.42
C GLY A 362 1.93 11.59 14.28
N ALA A 363 1.57 11.85 13.01
CA ALA A 363 2.12 11.11 11.88
C ALA A 363 3.65 11.17 11.84
N THR A 364 4.28 10.03 11.56
CA THR A 364 5.74 9.94 11.43
C THR A 364 6.16 10.49 10.07
N ILE A 365 6.95 11.56 10.07
CA ILE A 365 7.52 12.16 8.86
C ILE A 365 8.96 11.64 8.69
N HIS A 366 9.32 11.19 7.49
CA HIS A 366 10.68 10.71 7.23
C HIS A 366 11.71 11.86 7.34
N PRO A 367 12.91 11.65 7.92
CA PRO A 367 13.92 12.70 8.08
C PRO A 367 14.33 13.39 6.76
N SER A 368 14.25 12.68 5.63
CA SER A 368 14.52 13.25 4.31
C SER A 368 13.64 14.45 3.96
N VAL A 369 12.45 14.56 4.57
CA VAL A 369 11.54 15.71 4.38
C VAL A 369 12.14 16.96 5.04
N ALA A 370 12.72 16.83 6.24
CA ALA A 370 13.43 17.93 6.89
C ALA A 370 14.63 18.39 6.06
N THR A 371 15.41 17.45 5.53
CA THR A 371 16.51 17.75 4.60
C THR A 371 16.03 18.53 3.37
N ARG A 372 14.91 18.09 2.77
CA ARG A 372 14.30 18.77 1.63
C ARG A 372 13.85 20.18 1.98
N LEU A 373 13.19 20.37 3.12
CA LEU A 373 12.71 21.68 3.56
C LEU A 373 13.86 22.67 3.78
N GLN A 374 14.98 22.20 4.34
CA GLN A 374 16.19 23.02 4.52
C GLN A 374 16.84 23.38 3.19
N ALA A 375 16.99 22.40 2.28
CA ALA A 375 17.67 22.60 1.01
C ALA A 375 16.83 23.33 -0.05
N ARG A 376 15.50 23.25 0.04
CA ARG A 376 14.56 23.82 -0.94
C ARG A 376 13.62 24.85 -0.32
N PRO A 377 13.87 26.16 -0.54
CA PRO A 377 12.97 27.22 -0.09
C PRO A 377 11.58 27.16 -0.71
N ASP A 378 11.45 26.62 -1.92
CA ASP A 378 10.20 26.54 -2.67
C ASP A 378 9.32 25.34 -2.30
N TYR A 379 9.84 24.41 -1.50
CA TYR A 379 9.07 23.28 -0.98
C TYR A 379 8.51 23.62 0.40
N ARG A 380 7.28 24.15 0.46
CA ARG A 380 6.57 24.46 1.72
C ARG A 380 5.10 24.03 1.63
N PRO A 381 4.81 22.72 1.60
CA PRO A 381 3.45 22.25 1.45
C PRO A 381 2.64 22.59 2.72
N PRO A 382 1.46 23.23 2.60
CA PRO A 382 0.68 23.71 3.75
C PRO A 382 0.24 22.63 4.73
N ASN A 383 0.08 21.38 4.26
CA ASN A 383 -0.31 20.25 5.09
C ASN A 383 0.82 19.71 6.01
N LEU A 384 2.02 20.29 5.97
CA LEU A 384 3.09 19.99 6.93
C LEU A 384 3.17 20.99 8.09
N ALA A 385 2.43 22.09 8.04
CA ALA A 385 2.43 23.11 9.09
C ALA A 385 1.81 22.55 10.38
N GLY A 386 2.64 21.92 11.23
CA GLY A 386 2.23 21.24 12.47
C GLY A 386 2.88 19.88 12.70
N HIS A 387 3.54 19.30 11.69
CA HIS A 387 4.15 17.95 11.79
C HIS A 387 5.68 17.95 11.86
N LEU A 388 6.30 19.12 11.73
CA LEU A 388 7.74 19.27 11.83
C LEU A 388 8.09 19.71 13.26
N PRO A 389 9.21 19.23 13.83
CA PRO A 389 9.73 19.80 15.06
C PRO A 389 9.90 21.30 14.85
N GLN A 390 9.33 22.13 15.73
CA GLN A 390 9.68 23.53 15.73
C GLN A 390 11.18 23.64 16.02
N PRO A 391 11.91 24.54 15.35
CA PRO A 391 13.29 24.82 15.76
C PRO A 391 13.25 25.13 17.26
N ALA A 392 14.12 24.48 18.04
CA ALA A 392 14.22 24.76 19.46
C ALA A 392 14.41 26.27 19.63
N ASP A 393 13.56 26.91 20.42
CA ASP A 393 13.71 28.31 20.75
C ASP A 393 15.14 28.53 21.27
N GLU A 394 15.93 29.34 20.55
CA GLU A 394 17.30 29.64 20.91
C GLU A 394 17.41 30.42 22.24
N ASP A 395 16.29 30.82 22.83
CA ASP A 395 16.19 31.64 24.04
C ASP A 395 16.51 30.88 25.35
N ASP A 396 16.53 29.54 25.36
CA ASP A 396 16.79 28.77 26.59
C ASP A 396 18.27 28.37 26.80
N ARG A 397 19.16 28.78 25.89
CA ARG A 397 20.62 28.63 26.07
C ARG A 397 21.26 29.79 26.82
N ASP A 398 20.63 30.96 26.85
CA ASP A 398 21.19 32.16 27.48
C ASP A 398 20.76 32.35 28.95
N THR A 399 19.69 31.69 29.38
CA THR A 399 19.20 31.70 30.77
C THR A 399 20.00 30.79 31.71
N ASN A 400 20.64 29.74 31.18
CA ASN A 400 21.53 28.88 31.98
C ASN A 400 22.99 29.35 32.02
N ALA A 401 23.43 30.21 31.09
CA ALA A 401 24.76 30.82 31.13
C ALA A 401 24.86 31.96 32.17
N LYS A 402 23.75 32.69 32.43
CA LYS A 402 23.71 33.81 33.40
C LYS A 402 23.39 33.42 34.84
N ARG A 403 23.25 32.11 35.14
CA ARG A 403 23.14 31.58 36.52
C ARG A 403 24.44 30.93 37.01
N ALA A 404 25.48 30.94 36.20
CA ALA A 404 26.80 30.38 36.50
C ALA A 404 27.91 31.44 36.65
N GLU A 405 27.55 32.72 36.64
CA GLU A 405 28.36 33.85 37.12
C GLU A 405 27.71 34.44 38.38
#